data_AF-I1PVK9-F1
#
_entry.id   AF-I1PVK9-F1
#
_cell.length_a   1.000
_cell.length_b   1.000
_cell.length_c   1.000
_cell.angle_alpha   90.00
_cell.angle_beta   90.00
_cell.angle_gamma   90.00
#
_symmetry.space_group_name_H-M   'P 1'
#
loop_
_entity.id
_entity.type
_entity.pdbx_description
1 polymer ?
#
loop_
_entity_poly.entity_id
_entity_poly.type
_entity_poly.pdbx_seq_one_letter_code
_entity_poly.pdbx_strand_id
1 'polypeptide(L)'
;MAEDGRGEEKAVDVVAVKKPKQGGFRTMPFILANDFCDRLANVGFSSNLITYLTLQLHLPLVDASNTLTNFHGTANLTPLVGGLIADSFAGRFWTITFGSVIYQLGMVFLTLSAAL
;
A
#
# COMPACT_ATOMS: atom_id res chain seq x y z
N MET A 1 3.45 62.34 1.07
CA MET A 1 4.62 61.70 1.70
C MET A 1 4.12 61.14 3.03
N ALA A 2 3.86 59.85 3.22
CA ALA A 2 4.29 58.64 2.52
C ALA A 2 3.19 57.54 2.52
N GLU A 3 3.19 56.74 1.43
CA GLU A 3 2.93 55.28 1.27
C GLU A 3 1.70 54.64 1.96
N ASP A 4 0.63 54.20 1.26
CA ASP A 4 0.46 53.07 0.30
C ASP A 4 0.82 51.68 0.83
N GLY A 5 -0.17 50.78 0.78
CA GLY A 5 0.09 49.40 0.36
C GLY A 5 -0.30 48.27 1.32
N ARG A 6 -1.52 47.76 1.12
CA ARG A 6 -1.84 46.33 0.94
C ARG A 6 -1.36 45.30 1.97
N GLY A 7 -2.34 44.51 2.42
CA GLY A 7 -2.24 43.07 2.22
C GLY A 7 -2.13 42.27 3.50
N GLU A 8 -3.30 41.90 4.02
CA GLU A 8 -3.47 40.68 4.80
C GLU A 8 -2.95 39.48 3.98
N GLU A 9 -1.70 39.11 4.19
CA GLU A 9 -1.18 37.78 3.89
C GLU A 9 -0.14 37.47 4.97
N LYS A 10 -0.62 37.24 6.20
CA LYS A 10 0.18 36.44 7.14
C LYS A 10 0.18 35.02 6.60
N ALA A 11 1.24 34.77 5.83
CA ALA A 11 1.76 33.49 5.40
C ALA A 11 1.16 32.36 6.24
N VAL A 12 0.32 31.56 5.59
CA VAL A 12 0.03 30.19 5.98
C VAL A 12 1.36 29.59 6.44
N ASP A 13 1.46 29.28 7.74
CA ASP A 13 2.58 28.58 8.33
C ASP A 13 2.82 27.33 7.49
N VAL A 14 3.73 27.45 6.52
CA VAL A 14 4.34 26.31 5.84
C VAL A 14 5.09 25.66 6.98
N VAL A 15 4.45 24.68 7.62
CA VAL A 15 5.00 23.88 8.70
C VAL A 15 6.39 23.49 8.25
N ALA A 16 7.39 24.20 8.77
CA ALA A 16 8.77 23.96 8.45
C ALA A 16 9.08 22.61 9.09
N VAL A 17 8.88 21.55 8.31
CA VAL A 17 9.22 20.18 8.71
C VAL A 17 10.73 20.19 8.90
N LYS A 18 11.14 20.35 10.16
CA LYS A 18 12.53 20.21 10.58
C LYS A 18 12.98 18.83 10.14
N LYS A 19 13.76 18.74 9.06
CA LYS A 19 14.21 17.46 8.50
C LYS A 19 14.93 16.69 9.62
N PRO A 20 14.38 15.56 10.12
CA PRO A 20 15.11 14.73 11.06
C PRO A 20 16.37 14.24 10.35
N LYS A 21 17.49 14.11 11.09
CA LYS A 21 18.76 13.60 10.56
C LYS A 21 18.48 12.24 9.91
N GLN A 22 18.43 12.22 8.57
CA GLN A 22 17.95 11.04 7.83
C GLN A 22 18.89 9.86 8.11
N GLY A 23 18.29 8.71 8.40
CA GLY A 23 18.92 7.58 9.08
C GLY A 23 20.17 7.04 8.38
N GLY A 24 21.15 6.65 9.19
CA GLY A 24 22.44 6.10 8.75
C GLY A 24 22.50 4.57 8.68
N PHE A 25 23.72 4.01 8.79
CA PHE A 25 24.00 2.56 8.77
C PHE A 25 23.16 1.72 9.75
N ARG A 26 22.55 2.32 10.78
CA ARG A 26 21.71 1.63 11.77
C ARG A 26 20.28 1.38 11.28
N THR A 27 19.73 2.20 10.38
CA THR A 27 18.40 2.01 9.78
C THR A 27 18.44 1.13 8.53
N MET A 28 19.60 1.05 7.87
CA MET A 28 19.82 0.19 6.70
C MET A 28 19.43 -1.28 6.90
N PRO A 29 19.84 -1.99 7.98
CA PRO A 29 19.48 -3.40 8.15
C PRO A 29 17.96 -3.61 8.35
N PHE A 30 17.24 -2.66 8.96
CA PHE A 30 15.80 -2.76 9.12
C PHE A 30 15.05 -2.64 7.80
N ILE A 31 15.48 -1.72 6.93
CA ILE A 31 14.91 -1.55 5.59
C ILE A 31 15.19 -2.81 4.74
N LEU A 32 16.42 -3.32 4.79
CA LEU A 32 16.80 -4.53 4.08
C LEU A 32 16.04 -5.77 4.58
N ALA A 33 15.88 -5.91 5.89
CA ALA A 33 15.10 -7.00 6.47
C ALA A 33 13.64 -6.94 6.03
N ASN A 34 13.05 -5.74 5.96
CA ASN A 34 11.71 -5.55 5.45
C ASN A 34 11.59 -5.93 3.97
N ASP A 35 12.50 -5.45 3.12
CA ASP A 35 12.52 -5.78 1.68
C ASP A 35 12.71 -7.28 1.45
N PHE A 36 13.59 -7.90 2.24
CA PHE A 36 13.81 -9.34 2.20
C PHE A 36 12.58 -10.13 2.65
N CYS A 37 11.92 -9.69 3.73
CA CYS A 37 10.68 -10.30 4.22
C CYS A 37 9.57 -10.20 3.18
N ASP A 38 9.40 -9.05 2.52
CA ASP A 38 8.42 -8.85 1.46
C ASP A 38 8.67 -9.82 0.29
N ARG A 39 9.92 -9.93 -0.17
CA ARG A 39 10.31 -10.87 -1.23
C ARG A 39 10.02 -12.32 -0.84
N LEU A 40 10.38 -12.71 0.38
CA LEU A 40 10.10 -14.06 0.87
C LEU A 40 8.61 -14.35 0.96
N ALA A 41 7.81 -13.42 1.47
CA ALA A 41 6.36 -13.56 1.56
C ALA A 41 5.73 -13.69 0.16
N ASN A 42 6.15 -12.86 -0.79
CA ASN A 42 5.67 -12.92 -2.17
C ASN A 42 6.01 -14.25 -2.87
N VAL A 43 7.24 -14.74 -2.70
CA VAL A 43 7.67 -16.03 -3.26
C VAL A 43 6.96 -17.20 -2.59
N GLY A 44 6.82 -17.18 -1.26
CA GLY A 44 6.11 -18.21 -0.49
C GLY A 44 4.63 -18.29 -0.86
N PHE A 45 3.95 -17.13 -0.93
CA PHE A 45 2.57 -17.03 -1.38
C PHE A 45 2.39 -17.55 -2.81
N SER A 46 3.22 -17.10 -3.75
CA SER A 46 3.17 -17.53 -5.15
C SER A 46 3.36 -19.04 -5.31
N SER A 47 4.28 -19.62 -4.54
CA SER A 47 4.56 -21.06 -4.55
C SER A 47 3.41 -21.88 -3.98
N ASN A 48 2.82 -21.42 -2.86
CA ASN A 48 1.66 -22.05 -2.25
C ASN A 48 0.46 -22.02 -3.21
N LEU A 49 0.22 -20.88 -3.86
CA LEU A 49 -0.90 -20.70 -4.79
C LEU A 49 -0.76 -21.58 -6.05
N ILE A 50 0.43 -21.63 -6.67
CA ILE A 50 0.69 -22.54 -7.80
C ILE A 50 0.47 -24.00 -7.39
N THR A 51 1.00 -24.38 -6.23
CA THR A 51 0.87 -25.76 -5.73
C THR A 51 -0.59 -26.11 -5.46
N TYR A 52 -1.37 -25.19 -4.91
CA TYR A 52 -2.81 -25.37 -4.69
C TYR A 52 -3.59 -25.53 -6.01
N LEU A 53 -3.35 -24.64 -6.97
CA LEU A 53 -4.03 -24.67 -8.27
C LEU A 53 -3.71 -25.95 -9.05
N THR A 54 -2.46 -26.43 -8.97
CA THR A 54 -2.02 -27.64 -9.69
C THR A 54 -2.42 -28.93 -9.00
N LEU A 55 -2.27 -29.04 -7.67
CA LEU A 55 -2.51 -30.29 -6.94
C LEU A 55 -3.95 -30.47 -6.48
N GLN A 56 -4.62 -29.40 -6.04
CA GLN A 56 -5.99 -29.50 -5.51
C GLN A 56 -7.03 -29.22 -6.59
N LEU A 57 -6.79 -28.20 -7.40
CA LEU A 57 -7.71 -27.81 -8.48
C LEU A 57 -7.48 -28.59 -9.79
N HIS A 58 -6.46 -29.44 -9.85
CA HIS A 58 -6.07 -30.23 -11.03
C HIS A 58 -5.93 -29.39 -12.31
N LEU A 59 -5.56 -28.11 -12.18
CA LEU A 59 -5.32 -27.25 -13.33
C LEU A 59 -3.98 -27.58 -13.98
N PRO A 60 -3.89 -27.55 -15.32
CA PRO A 60 -2.61 -27.67 -15.99
C PRO A 60 -1.71 -26.50 -15.58
N LEU A 61 -0.41 -26.77 -15.44
CA LEU A 61 0.58 -25.80 -14.92
C LEU A 61 0.59 -24.48 -15.70
N VAL A 62 0.30 -24.54 -17.00
CA VAL A 62 0.14 -23.37 -17.89
C VAL A 62 -1.01 -22.46 -17.44
N ASP A 63 -2.18 -23.00 -17.09
CA ASP A 63 -3.33 -22.21 -16.65
C ASP A 63 -3.15 -21.69 -15.22
N ALA A 64 -2.53 -22.48 -14.34
CA ALA A 64 -2.18 -22.04 -12.99
C ALA A 64 -1.19 -20.86 -13.02
N SER A 65 -0.19 -20.92 -13.90
CA SER A 65 0.79 -19.84 -14.09
C SER A 65 0.15 -18.59 -14.68
N ASN A 66 -0.74 -18.73 -15.68
CA ASN A 66 -1.49 -17.62 -16.24
C ASN A 66 -2.35 -16.92 -15.18
N THR A 67 -3.00 -17.69 -14.31
CA THR A 67 -3.81 -17.15 -13.20
C THR A 67 -2.94 -16.37 -12.21
N LEU A 68 -1.77 -16.90 -11.85
CA LEU A 68 -0.83 -16.21 -10.98
C LEU A 68 -0.29 -14.92 -11.62
N THR A 69 0.04 -14.94 -12.91
CA THR A 69 0.50 -13.74 -13.64
C THR A 69 -0.59 -12.68 -13.73
N ASN A 70 -1.85 -13.07 -13.98
CA ASN A 70 -2.99 -12.15 -13.97
C ASN A 70 -3.21 -11.53 -12.59
N PHE A 71 -3.04 -12.31 -11.52
CA PHE A 71 -3.10 -11.83 -10.15
C PHE A 71 -2.00 -10.80 -9.87
N HIS A 72 -0.74 -11.11 -10.20
CA HIS A 72 0.38 -10.17 -10.06
C HIS A 72 0.18 -8.91 -10.91
N GLY A 73 -0.35 -9.03 -12.14
CA GLY A 73 -0.68 -7.89 -12.99
C GLY A 73 -1.71 -6.97 -12.33
N THR A 74 -2.77 -7.55 -11.77
CA THR A 74 -3.83 -6.79 -11.07
C THR A 74 -3.30 -6.16 -9.77
N ALA A 75 -2.47 -6.88 -9.02
CA ALA A 75 -1.85 -6.38 -7.79
C ALA A 75 -0.93 -5.18 -8.07
N ASN A 76 -0.19 -5.18 -9.18
CA ASN A 76 0.66 -4.05 -9.59
C ASN A 76 -0.15 -2.89 -10.20
N LEU A 77 -1.30 -3.15 -10.81
CA LEU A 77 -2.21 -2.10 -11.31
C LEU A 77 -3.02 -1.44 -10.19
N THR A 78 -3.25 -2.14 -9.07
CA THR A 78 -4.03 -1.65 -7.93
C THR A 78 -3.47 -0.34 -7.33
N PRO A 79 -2.15 -0.18 -7.10
CA PRO A 79 -1.56 1.10 -6.68
C PRO A 79 -1.74 2.23 -7.69
N LEU A 80 -1.71 1.94 -9.00
CA LEU A 80 -1.95 2.93 -10.05
C LEU A 80 -3.38 3.44 -9.99
N VAL A 81 -4.35 2.54 -9.91
CA VAL A 81 -5.77 2.88 -9.77
C VAL A 81 -6.03 3.59 -8.44
N GLY A 82 -5.47 3.09 -7.34
CA GLY A 82 -5.57 3.68 -6.01
C GLY A 82 -4.92 5.07 -5.92
N GLY A 83 -3.82 5.29 -6.63
CA GLY A 83 -3.15 6.59 -6.75
C GLY A 83 -3.96 7.58 -7.58
N LEU A 84 -4.53 7.15 -8.71
CA LEU A 84 -5.43 7.98 -9.52
C LEU A 84 -6.71 8.36 -8.77
N ILE A 85 -7.26 7.43 -7.98
CA ILE A 85 -8.37 7.72 -7.06
C ILE A 85 -7.89 8.72 -5.99
N ALA A 86 -6.73 8.50 -5.35
CA ALA A 86 -6.22 9.43 -4.34
C ALA A 86 -5.97 10.85 -4.88
N ASP A 87 -5.52 10.98 -6.13
CA ASP A 87 -5.20 12.26 -6.79
C ASP A 87 -6.44 12.95 -7.37
N SER A 88 -7.42 12.18 -7.89
CA SER A 88 -8.69 12.72 -8.39
C SER A 88 -9.69 13.08 -7.29
N PHE A 89 -9.57 12.47 -6.10
CA PHE A 89 -10.42 12.82 -4.96
C PHE A 89 -9.88 14.07 -4.27
N ALA A 90 -10.27 15.24 -4.79
CA ALA A 90 -10.18 16.56 -4.18
C ALA A 90 -11.06 16.68 -2.90
N GLY A 91 -10.89 15.77 -1.94
CA GLY A 91 -11.65 15.71 -0.69
C GLY A 91 -11.23 14.52 0.18
N ARG A 92 -10.22 14.75 1.03
CA ARG A 92 -9.63 13.96 2.14
C ARG A 92 -10.49 12.88 2.84
N PHE A 93 -11.82 12.92 2.75
CA PHE A 93 -12.76 12.02 3.43
C PHE A 93 -12.91 10.64 2.78
N TRP A 94 -12.79 10.53 1.46
CA TRP A 94 -13.03 9.27 0.75
C TRP A 94 -11.92 8.23 0.98
N THR A 95 -10.66 8.65 1.01
CA THR A 95 -9.52 7.76 1.33
C THR A 95 -9.59 7.23 2.76
N ILE A 96 -9.99 8.09 3.72
CA ILE A 96 -10.20 7.69 5.11
C ILE A 96 -11.34 6.66 5.20
N THR A 97 -12.43 6.88 4.47
CA THR A 97 -13.58 5.96 4.45
C THR A 97 -13.19 4.60 3.88
N PHE A 98 -12.47 4.56 2.75
CA PHE A 98 -12.01 3.31 2.15
C PHE A 98 -10.99 2.58 3.04
N GLY A 99 -10.04 3.31 3.64
CA GLY A 99 -9.10 2.77 4.61
C GLY A 99 -9.80 2.18 5.84
N SER A 100 -10.82 2.86 6.37
CA SER A 100 -11.63 2.33 7.49
C SER A 100 -12.43 1.08 7.11
N VAL A 101 -12.99 1.01 5.89
CA VAL A 101 -13.74 -0.17 5.43
C VAL A 101 -12.81 -1.39 5.30
N ILE A 102 -11.61 -1.20 4.73
CA ILE A 102 -10.60 -2.27 4.63
C ILE A 102 -10.13 -2.70 6.03
N TYR A 103 -9.89 -1.76 6.94
CA TYR A 103 -9.50 -2.06 8.31
C TYR A 103 -10.56 -2.92 9.02
N GLN A 104 -11.85 -2.56 8.89
CA GLN A 104 -12.92 -3.36 9.51
C GLN A 104 -13.11 -4.72 8.86
N LEU A 105 -12.97 -4.82 7.54
CA LEU A 105 -12.94 -6.12 6.88
C LEU A 105 -11.80 -6.99 7.42
N GLY A 106 -10.60 -6.43 7.59
CA GLY A 106 -9.45 -7.14 8.16
C GLY A 106 -9.67 -7.58 9.60
N MET A 107 -10.21 -6.72 10.46
CA MET A 107 -10.53 -7.04 11.86
C MET A 107 -11.59 -8.14 11.97
N VAL A 108 -12.62 -8.10 11.12
CA VAL A 108 -13.67 -9.13 11.07
C VAL A 108 -13.11 -10.45 10.59
N PHE A 109 -12.28 -10.46 9.54
CA PHE A 109 -11.64 -11.67 9.02
C PHE A 109 -10.72 -12.32 10.06
N LEU A 110 -9.89 -11.52 10.74
CA LEU A 110 -9.01 -12.01 11.81
C LEU A 110 -9.79 -12.58 12.98
N THR A 111 -10.87 -11.91 13.38
CA THR A 111 -11.71 -12.36 14.49
C THR A 111 -12.44 -13.66 14.13
N LEU A 112 -13.00 -13.75 12.92
CA LEU A 112 -13.63 -14.98 12.43
C LEU A 112 -12.61 -16.12 12.32
N SER A 113 -11.41 -15.87 11.81
CA SER A 113 -10.35 -16.88 11.73
C SER A 113 -9.80 -17.32 13.08
N ALA A 114 -9.90 -16.49 14.11
CA ALA A 114 -9.51 -16.84 15.48
C ALA A 114 -10.66 -17.52 16.26
N ALA A 115 -11.90 -17.31 15.83
CA ALA A 115 -13.09 -17.88 16.44
C ALA A 115 -13.51 -19.23 15.82
N LEU A 116 -13.08 -19.52 14.58
CA LEU A 116 -13.22 -20.81 13.90
C LEU A 116 -12.00 -21.69 14.19
#